data_AF-A0A3A4V9P2-F1
#
_entry.id   AF-A0A3A4V9P2-F1
#
_cell.length_a   1.000
_cell.length_b   1.000
_cell.length_c   1.000
_cell.angle_alpha   90.00
_cell.angle_beta   90.00
_cell.angle_gamma   90.00
#
_symmetry.space_group_name_H-M   'P 1'
#
loop_
_entity.id
_entity.type
_entity.pdbx_description
1 polymer ?
#
loop_
_entity_poly.entity_id
_entity_poly.type
_entity_poly.pdbx_seq_one_letter_code
_entity_poly.pdbx_strand_id
1 'polypeptide(L)'
;MTKLRPLLIFLAVLVVPVFAHAAAKSFSELVESLVSLINTGIGFLLLLGIIMYFWGISVNVLKFEDDPEKKKAYFFWGIIVLFVMFSIWGIIELLQNTLFGGGSFGIGGAPAPESGTSPTFFLDSN
;
A
#
# COMPACT_ATOMS: atom_id res chain seq x y z
N MET A 1 4.78 -16.71 -35.96
CA MET A 1 3.97 -17.17 -34.81
C MET A 1 4.78 -17.88 -33.70
N THR A 2 6.12 -17.88 -33.72
CA THR A 2 6.97 -18.62 -32.75
C THR A 2 7.34 -17.86 -31.47
N LYS A 3 7.05 -16.55 -31.39
CA LYS A 3 7.41 -15.67 -30.25
C LYS A 3 6.39 -15.67 -29.10
N LEU A 4 5.24 -16.31 -29.28
CA LEU A 4 4.16 -16.34 -28.28
C LEU A 4 4.37 -17.40 -27.19
N ARG A 5 5.06 -18.50 -27.51
CA ARG A 5 5.37 -19.56 -26.55
C ARG A 5 6.24 -19.09 -25.37
N PRO A 6 7.34 -18.34 -25.56
CA PRO A 6 8.10 -17.81 -24.43
C PRO A 6 7.32 -16.75 -23.64
N LEU A 7 6.46 -15.96 -24.29
CA LEU A 7 5.60 -14.97 -23.62
C LEU A 7 4.55 -15.63 -22.71
N LEU A 8 3.95 -16.74 -23.15
CA LEU A 8 3.05 -17.54 -22.32
C LEU A 8 3.74 -18.17 -21.12
N ILE A 9 4.99 -18.63 -21.28
CA ILE A 9 5.78 -19.16 -20.16
C ILE A 9 6.15 -18.05 -19.18
N PHE A 10 6.53 -16.86 -19.67
CA PHE A 10 6.85 -15.72 -18.82
C PHE A 10 5.62 -15.25 -18.02
N LEU A 11 4.46 -15.21 -18.67
CA LEU A 11 3.18 -14.90 -18.02
C LEU A 11 2.82 -15.97 -16.98
N ALA A 12 3.00 -17.25 -17.29
CA ALA A 12 2.75 -18.33 -16.35
C ALA A 12 3.70 -18.25 -15.14
N VAL A 13 4.99 -17.97 -15.33
CA VAL A 13 5.98 -17.85 -14.25
C VAL A 13 5.69 -16.65 -13.35
N LEU A 14 5.11 -15.56 -13.88
CA LEU A 14 4.70 -14.40 -13.08
C LEU A 14 3.41 -14.67 -12.28
N VAL A 15 2.57 -15.58 -12.79
CA VAL A 15 1.26 -15.92 -12.21
C VAL A 15 1.34 -17.13 -11.26
N VAL A 16 2.33 -18.01 -11.38
CA VAL A 16 2.56 -19.15 -10.49
C VAL A 16 2.75 -18.74 -9.02
N PRO A 17 3.55 -17.70 -8.67
CA PRO A 17 3.68 -17.23 -7.29
C PRO A 17 2.37 -16.69 -6.72
N VAL A 18 1.49 -16.14 -7.58
CA VAL A 18 0.18 -15.59 -7.20
C VAL A 18 -0.76 -16.72 -6.76
N PHE A 19 -0.72 -17.87 -7.43
CA PHE A 19 -1.52 -19.04 -7.05
C PHE A 19 -0.87 -19.90 -5.97
N ALA A 20 0.46 -19.94 -5.88
CA ALA A 20 1.18 -20.66 -4.82
C ALA A 20 0.96 -20.01 -3.44
N HIS A 21 0.76 -18.69 -3.37
CA HIS A 21 0.41 -17.98 -2.14
C HIS A 21 -1.08 -18.11 -1.74
N ALA A 22 -1.91 -18.77 -2.55
CA ALA A 22 -3.37 -18.83 -2.37
C ALA A 22 -3.90 -20.16 -1.80
N ALA A 23 -3.03 -21.09 -1.38
CA ALA A 23 -3.45 -22.32 -0.71
C ALA A 23 -3.87 -22.05 0.75
N ALA A 24 -4.93 -21.28 0.95
CA ALA A 24 -5.55 -21.07 2.26
C ALA A 24 -6.17 -22.39 2.73
N LYS A 25 -5.73 -22.89 3.89
CA LYS A 25 -6.20 -24.15 4.49
C LYS A 25 -7.42 -23.95 5.38
N SER A 26 -7.77 -22.70 5.71
CA SER A 26 -8.88 -22.34 6.61
C SER A 26 -9.60 -21.06 6.19
N PHE A 27 -10.86 -20.88 6.64
CA PHE A 27 -11.63 -19.65 6.40
C PHE A 27 -10.98 -18.41 7.03
N SER A 28 -10.29 -18.57 8.18
CA SER A 28 -9.55 -17.48 8.84
C SER A 28 -8.43 -16.96 7.95
N GLU A 29 -7.63 -17.85 7.36
CA GLU A 29 -6.55 -17.48 6.45
C GLU A 29 -7.05 -16.73 5.21
N LEU A 30 -8.23 -17.10 4.70
CA LEU A 30 -8.85 -16.36 3.60
C LEU A 30 -9.22 -14.94 4.04
N VAL A 31 -9.90 -14.79 5.18
CA VAL A 31 -10.29 -13.47 5.70
C VAL A 31 -9.06 -12.60 5.98
N GLU A 32 -8.02 -13.15 6.60
CA GLU A 32 -6.76 -12.44 6.89
C GLU A 32 -6.05 -11.99 5.61
N SER A 33 -5.99 -12.85 4.59
CA SER A 33 -5.43 -12.52 3.28
C SER A 33 -6.21 -11.38 2.61
N LEU A 34 -7.55 -11.43 2.67
CA LEU A 34 -8.42 -10.40 2.11
C LEU A 34 -8.26 -9.05 2.84
N VAL A 35 -8.22 -9.06 4.18
CA VAL A 35 -7.98 -7.86 4.98
C VAL A 35 -6.61 -7.26 4.67
N SER A 36 -5.57 -8.09 4.56
CA SER A 36 -4.21 -7.66 4.20
C SER A 36 -4.16 -7.02 2.81
N LEU A 37 -4.85 -7.61 1.82
CA LEU A 37 -4.94 -7.08 0.47
C LEU A 37 -5.65 -5.73 0.44
N ILE A 38 -6.76 -5.58 1.16
CA ILE A 38 -7.51 -4.33 1.26
C ILE A 38 -6.65 -3.25 1.94
N ASN A 39 -5.98 -3.58 3.05
CA ASN A 39 -5.11 -2.63 3.75
C ASN A 39 -3.96 -2.12 2.86
N THR A 40 -3.32 -3.04 2.13
CA THR A 40 -2.29 -2.69 1.14
C THR A 40 -2.86 -1.81 0.02
N GLY A 41 -4.06 -2.15 -0.47
CA GLY A 41 -4.78 -1.39 -1.48
C GLY A 41 -5.11 0.04 -1.02
N ILE A 42 -5.56 0.22 0.22
CA ILE A 42 -5.84 1.54 0.80
C ILE A 42 -4.56 2.38 0.86
N GLY A 43 -3.45 1.82 1.34
CA GLY A 43 -2.15 2.52 1.35
C GLY A 43 -1.71 2.94 -0.05
N PHE A 44 -1.91 2.08 -1.05
CA PHE A 44 -1.63 2.39 -2.45
C PHE A 44 -2.56 3.50 -2.99
N LEU A 45 -3.85 3.48 -2.66
CA LEU A 45 -4.80 4.52 -3.05
C LEU A 45 -4.49 5.87 -2.42
N LEU A 46 -3.99 5.91 -1.19
CA LEU A 46 -3.51 7.15 -0.56
C LEU A 46 -2.31 7.72 -1.30
N LEU A 47 -1.31 6.89 -1.63
CA LEU A 47 -0.15 7.30 -2.41
C LEU A 47 -0.57 7.81 -3.80
N LEU A 48 -1.42 7.05 -4.50
CA LEU A 48 -1.94 7.42 -5.81
C LEU A 48 -2.81 8.68 -5.74
N GLY A 49 -3.58 8.86 -4.67
CA GLY A 49 -4.39 10.05 -4.41
C GLY A 49 -3.54 11.32 -4.31
N ILE A 50 -2.39 11.24 -3.62
CA ILE A 50 -1.41 12.34 -3.59
C ILE A 50 -0.91 12.63 -5.00
N ILE A 51 -0.46 11.60 -5.74
CA ILE A 51 0.10 11.77 -7.08
C ILE A 51 -0.94 12.40 -8.03
N MET A 52 -2.17 11.90 -8.02
CA MET A 52 -3.27 12.41 -8.84
C MET A 52 -3.66 13.83 -8.45
N TYR A 53 -3.58 14.18 -7.16
CA TYR A 53 -3.80 15.54 -6.70
C TYR A 53 -2.76 16.52 -7.25
N PHE A 54 -1.47 16.19 -7.14
CA PHE A 54 -0.39 17.02 -7.67
C PHE A 54 -0.42 17.11 -9.20
N TRP A 55 -0.77 16.02 -9.89
CA TRP A 55 -1.00 16.03 -11.34
C TRP A 55 -2.16 16.97 -11.71
N GLY A 56 -3.28 16.87 -11.00
CA GLY A 56 -4.45 17.73 -11.20
C GLY A 56 -4.14 19.21 -11.01
N ILE A 57 -3.38 19.56 -9.96
CA ILE A 57 -2.87 20.92 -9.75
C ILE A 57 -1.99 21.35 -10.92
N SER A 58 -1.01 20.54 -11.30
CA SER A 58 0.01 20.93 -12.29
C SER A 58 -0.62 21.22 -13.67
N VAL A 59 -1.66 20.46 -14.03
CA VAL A 59 -2.39 20.66 -15.29
C VAL A 59 -3.37 21.84 -15.21
N ASN A 60 -3.98 22.08 -14.04
CA ASN A 60 -5.01 23.11 -13.91
C ASN A 60 -4.46 24.49 -13.50
N VAL A 61 -3.30 24.57 -12.84
CA VAL A 61 -2.70 25.85 -12.40
C VAL A 61 -2.39 26.77 -13.58
N LEU A 62 -2.00 26.20 -14.72
CA LEU A 62 -1.73 26.91 -15.97
C LEU A 62 -3.00 27.45 -16.65
N LYS A 63 -4.18 26.89 -16.31
CA LYS A 63 -5.46 27.30 -16.91
C LYS A 63 -6.12 28.50 -16.23
N PHE A 64 -5.64 28.86 -15.05
CA PHE A 64 -6.24 29.91 -14.23
C PHE A 64 -5.36 31.18 -14.16
N GLU A 65 -4.49 31.41 -15.16
CA GLU A 65 -3.57 32.56 -15.19
C GLU A 65 -4.25 33.91 -14.96
N ASP A 66 -5.44 34.08 -15.51
CA ASP A 66 -6.19 35.34 -15.47
C ASP A 66 -7.11 35.49 -14.24
N ASP A 67 -7.25 34.45 -13.39
CA ASP A 67 -8.17 34.46 -12.24
C ASP A 67 -7.49 33.93 -10.95
N PRO A 68 -6.84 34.81 -10.18
CA PRO A 68 -6.12 34.42 -8.97
C PRO A 68 -7.05 33.96 -7.84
N GLU A 69 -8.31 34.37 -7.83
CA GLU A 69 -9.28 33.94 -6.82
C GLU A 69 -9.70 32.49 -7.06
N LYS A 70 -9.97 32.12 -8.32
CA LYS A 70 -10.26 30.72 -8.69
C LYS A 70 -9.08 29.79 -8.43
N LYS A 71 -7.84 30.25 -8.69
CA LYS A 71 -6.63 29.51 -8.32
C LYS A 71 -6.62 29.16 -6.85
N LYS A 72 -6.74 30.17 -5.98
CA LYS A 72 -6.72 30.00 -4.52
C LYS A 72 -7.82 29.06 -4.06
N ALA A 73 -9.04 29.22 -4.58
CA ALA A 73 -10.16 28.33 -4.25
C ALA A 73 -9.87 26.87 -4.64
N TYR A 74 -9.27 26.63 -5.81
CA TYR A 74 -8.91 25.28 -6.27
C TYR A 74 -7.88 24.60 -5.36
N PHE A 75 -6.83 25.32 -4.97
CA PHE A 75 -5.85 24.83 -4.00
C PHE A 75 -6.50 24.51 -2.66
N PHE A 76 -7.36 25.41 -2.16
CA PHE A 76 -8.01 25.28 -0.86
C PHE A 76 -8.95 24.05 -0.81
N TRP A 77 -9.81 23.89 -1.83
CA TRP A 77 -10.66 22.72 -1.98
C TRP A 77 -9.86 21.42 -2.09
N GLY A 78 -8.74 21.48 -2.81
CA GLY A 78 -7.81 20.39 -2.93
C GLY A 78 -7.22 19.92 -1.60
N ILE A 79 -6.71 20.86 -0.79
CA ILE A 79 -6.14 20.57 0.53
C ILE A 79 -7.21 20.00 1.46
N ILE A 80 -8.45 20.50 1.38
CA ILE A 80 -9.57 19.96 2.17
C ILE A 80 -9.83 18.50 1.84
N VAL A 81 -9.88 18.14 0.55
CA VAL A 81 -10.11 16.74 0.13
C VAL A 81 -8.99 15.84 0.61
N LEU A 82 -7.73 16.26 0.46
CA LEU A 82 -6.60 15.53 1.01
C LEU A 82 -6.72 15.38 2.53
N PHE A 83 -6.94 16.49 3.25
CA PHE A 83 -7.03 16.48 4.70
C PHE A 83 -8.09 15.51 5.20
N VAL A 84 -9.29 15.52 4.62
CA VAL A 84 -10.37 14.59 5.01
C VAL A 84 -9.98 13.13 4.73
N MET A 85 -9.40 12.85 3.56
CA MET A 85 -8.98 11.50 3.20
C MET A 85 -7.89 10.94 4.14
N PHE A 86 -6.89 11.76 4.50
CA PHE A 86 -5.86 11.39 5.47
C PHE A 86 -6.37 11.33 6.91
N SER A 87 -7.27 12.24 7.29
CA SER A 87 -7.83 12.33 8.63
C SER A 87 -8.67 11.11 8.98
N ILE A 88 -9.56 10.66 8.07
CA ILE A 88 -10.37 9.46 8.31
C ILE A 88 -9.48 8.24 8.54
N TRP A 89 -8.46 8.05 7.69
CA TRP A 89 -7.55 6.91 7.82
C TRP A 89 -6.71 6.99 9.11
N GLY A 90 -6.17 8.16 9.43
CA GLY A 90 -5.38 8.37 10.65
C GLY A 90 -6.20 8.22 11.95
N ILE A 91 -7.47 8.65 11.96
CA ILE A 91 -8.35 8.48 13.11
C ILE A 91 -8.72 7.01 13.31
N ILE A 92 -9.00 6.28 12.22
CA ILE A 92 -9.28 4.84 12.29
C ILE A 92 -8.08 4.10 12.87
N GLU A 93 -6.86 4.39 12.41
CA GLU A 93 -5.62 3.81 12.93
C GLU A 93 -5.43 4.13 14.43
N LEU A 94 -5.62 5.39 14.81
CA LEU A 94 -5.50 5.82 16.20
C LEU A 94 -6.50 5.07 17.09
N LEU A 95 -7.74 4.91 16.62
CA LEU A 95 -8.79 4.22 17.35
C LEU A 95 -8.49 2.72 17.47
N GLN A 96 -8.00 2.09 16.40
CA GLN A 96 -7.58 0.69 16.43
C GLN A 96 -6.44 0.46 17.43
N ASN A 97 -5.41 1.31 17.40
CA ASN A 97 -4.29 1.24 18.32
C ASN A 97 -4.72 1.46 19.79
N THR A 98 -5.66 2.37 20.02
CA THR A 98 -6.17 2.69 21.37
C THR A 98 -7.06 1.58 21.93
N LEU A 99 -7.93 0.98 21.11
CA LEU A 99 -8.91 0.00 21.56
C LEU A 99 -8.40 -1.45 21.56
N PHE A 100 -7.49 -1.78 20.64
CA PHE A 100 -7.02 -3.15 20.43
C PHE A 100 -5.52 -3.34 20.71
N GLY A 101 -4.80 -2.27 21.09
CA GLY A 101 -3.48 -2.37 21.72
C GLY A 101 -2.31 -2.80 20.82
N GLY A 102 -2.47 -2.85 19.49
CA GLY A 102 -1.32 -3.15 18.64
C GLY A 102 -1.63 -3.29 17.15
N GLY A 103 -0.79 -2.62 16.36
CA GLY A 103 -0.69 -2.84 14.92
C GLY A 103 -0.43 -1.54 14.16
N SER A 104 0.76 -0.96 14.30
CA SER A 104 1.18 0.15 13.44
C SER A 104 1.21 -0.31 11.99
N PHE A 105 0.29 0.15 11.15
CA PHE A 105 0.39 0.00 9.71
C PHE A 105 1.50 0.93 9.19
N GLY A 106 2.75 0.44 9.24
CA GLY A 106 3.90 1.14 8.71
C GLY A 106 3.78 1.25 7.19
N ILE A 107 3.61 2.47 6.67
CA ILE A 107 3.95 2.79 5.29
C ILE A 107 5.47 2.58 5.16
N GLY A 108 5.86 1.38 4.70
CA GLY A 108 7.25 0.91 4.72
C GLY A 108 7.52 -0.03 5.88
N GLY A 109 7.06 -1.28 5.76
CA GLY A 109 7.62 -2.38 6.52
C GLY A 109 9.09 -2.52 6.15
N ALA A 110 9.99 -1.94 6.94
CA ALA A 110 11.36 -2.38 6.95
C ALA A 110 11.32 -3.89 7.27
N PRO A 111 11.98 -4.76 6.48
CA PRO A 111 12.07 -6.17 6.83
C PRO A 111 12.60 -6.26 8.26
N ALA A 112 11.90 -7.04 9.09
CA ALA A 112 12.34 -7.31 10.44
C ALA A 112 13.84 -7.70 10.38
N PRO A 113 14.69 -7.17 11.27
CA PRO A 113 16.04 -7.68 11.41
C PRO A 113 15.88 -9.17 11.73
N GLU A 114 16.25 -9.98 10.75
CA GLU A 114 16.40 -11.41 10.80
C GLU A 114 16.91 -11.80 12.19
N SER A 115 16.00 -12.38 12.98
CA SER A 115 16.30 -12.85 14.34
C SER A 115 17.50 -13.79 14.19
N GLY A 116 18.63 -13.34 14.73
CA GLY A 116 19.93 -13.97 14.56
C GLY A 116 19.82 -15.48 14.62
N THR A 117 20.27 -16.11 13.53
CA THR A 117 20.71 -17.50 13.56
C THR A 117 21.68 -17.63 14.72
N SER A 118 21.18 -18.16 15.83
CA SER A 118 22.04 -18.53 16.95
C SER A 118 23.07 -19.49 16.38
N PRO A 119 24.38 -19.22 16.50
CA PRO A 119 25.39 -20.11 15.95
C PRO A 119 25.20 -21.48 16.60
N THR A 120 24.65 -22.43 15.85
CA THR A 120 24.55 -23.84 16.27
C THR A 120 25.92 -24.49 16.42
N PHE A 121 27.01 -23.74 16.16
CA PHE A 121 28.40 -24.07 16.42
C PHE A 121 28.71 -24.42 17.90
N PHE A 122 27.87 -23.98 18.86
CA PHE A 122 28.07 -24.30 20.28
C PHE A 122 27.51 -25.66 20.72
N LEU A 123 26.93 -26.46 19.82
CA LEU A 123 26.32 -27.76 20.16
C LEU A 123 27.17 -28.98 19.76
N ASP A 124 28.40 -28.80 19.25
CA ASP A 124 29.28 -29.90 18.79
C ASP A 124 30.54 -30.11 19.68
N SER A 125 30.53 -29.63 20.93
CA SER A 125 31.67 -29.82 21.83
C SER A 125 31.25 -30.31 23.22
N ASN A 126 30.79 -31.57 23.32
CA ASN A 126 31.12 -32.52 24.40
C ASN A 126 30.54 -33.90 24.10
#